data_AF-A0A329LF26-F1
#
_entry.id   AF-A0A329LF26-F1
#
_cell.length_a   1.000
_cell.length_b   1.000
_cell.length_c   1.000
_cell.angle_alpha   90.00
_cell.angle_beta   90.00
_cell.angle_gamma   90.00
#
_symmetry.space_group_name_H-M   'P 1'
#
loop_
_entity.id
_entity.type
_entity.pdbx_description
1 polymer ?
#
loop_
_entity_poly.entity_id
_entity_poly.type
_entity_poly.pdbx_seq_one_letter_code
_entity_poly.pdbx_strand_id
1 'polypeptide(L)' 'MRSKMKRQARREGWAEGKIEGIKEGEHRGKLEVATKLLHSGIMTLPEISDVTGLSLEQVSQLQEERKATAK' A
#
# COMPACT_ATOMS: atom_id res chain seq x y z
N MET A 1 -32.41 13.24 21.55
CA MET A 1 -31.14 13.84 21.07
C MET A 1 -29.97 12.85 21.07
N ARG A 2 -29.66 12.18 22.19
CA ARG A 2 -28.53 11.22 22.34
C ARG A 2 -28.50 10.03 21.34
N SER A 3 -29.67 9.53 20.92
CA SER A 3 -29.77 8.40 19.97
C SER A 3 -29.33 8.77 18.54
N LYS A 4 -29.63 10.00 18.08
CA LYS A 4 -29.20 10.49 16.76
C LYS A 4 -27.69 10.66 16.71
N MET A 5 -27.10 11.25 17.76
CA MET A 5 -25.66 11.46 17.87
C MET A 5 -24.87 10.14 17.85
N LYS A 6 -25.34 9.09 18.56
CA LYS A 6 -24.72 7.76 18.52
C LYS A 6 -24.83 7.06 17.16
N ARG A 7 -25.88 7.32 16.39
CA ARG A 7 -26.01 6.77 15.01
C ARG A 7 -25.08 7.49 14.06
N GLN A 8 -24.95 8.81 14.21
CA GLN A 8 -24.04 9.62 13.40
C GLN A 8 -22.58 9.26 13.66
N ALA A 9 -22.14 9.21 14.93
CA ALA A 9 -20.77 8.83 15.29
C ALA A 9 -20.39 7.42 14.78
N ARG A 10 -21.32 6.45 14.83
CA ARG A 10 -21.08 5.11 14.27
C ARG A 10 -20.97 5.11 12.74
N ARG A 11 -21.75 5.96 12.07
CA ARG A 11 -21.71 6.09 10.61
C ARG A 11 -20.43 6.77 10.15
N GLU A 12 -20.00 7.81 10.85
CA GLU A 12 -18.74 8.51 10.61
C GLU A 12 -17.56 7.55 10.82
N GLY A 13 -17.48 6.87 11.97
CA GLY A 13 -16.40 5.90 12.22
C GLY A 13 -16.36 4.73 11.23
N TRP A 14 -17.52 4.25 10.75
CA TRP A 14 -17.54 3.23 9.70
C TRP A 14 -17.07 3.77 8.34
N ALA A 15 -17.43 5.00 8.00
CA ALA A 15 -17.00 5.63 6.76
C ALA A 15 -15.49 5.89 6.76
N GLU A 16 -14.95 6.42 7.87
CA GLU A 16 -13.52 6.64 8.07
C GLU A 16 -12.75 5.32 8.00
N GLY A 17 -13.13 4.33 8.79
CA GLY A 17 -12.45 3.02 8.80
C GLY A 17 -12.51 2.30 7.45
N LYS A 18 -13.60 2.48 6.68
CA LYS A 18 -13.67 1.95 5.30
C LYS A 18 -12.69 2.65 4.37
N ILE A 19 -12.58 3.97 4.45
CA ILE A 19 -11.64 4.75 3.61
C ILE A 19 -10.20 4.38 3.95
N GLU A 20 -9.85 4.31 5.23
CA GLU A 20 -8.52 3.91 5.69
C GLU A 20 -8.19 2.49 5.25
N GLY A 21 -9.10 1.53 5.48
CA GLY A 21 -8.88 0.14 5.09
C GLY A 21 -8.67 -0.05 3.58
N ILE A 22 -9.39 0.71 2.74
CA ILE A 22 -9.17 0.69 1.28
C ILE A 22 -7.79 1.25 0.93
N LYS A 23 -7.40 2.40 1.49
CA LYS A 23 -6.09 3.02 1.23
C LYS A 23 -4.94 2.12 1.66
N GLU A 24 -5.01 1.54 2.85
CA GLU A 24 -4.01 0.61 3.36
C GLU A 24 -3.93 -0.66 2.52
N GLY A 25 -5.08 -1.20 2.12
CA GLY A 25 -5.16 -2.39 1.26
C GLY A 25 -4.55 -2.15 -0.12
N GLU A 26 -4.89 -1.03 -0.77
CA GLU A 26 -4.32 -0.63 -2.05
C GLU A 26 -2.80 -0.43 -1.94
N HIS A 27 -2.34 0.27 -0.90
CA HIS A 27 -0.91 0.50 -0.71
C HIS A 27 -0.16 -0.82 -0.49
N ARG A 28 -0.65 -1.68 0.42
CA ARG A 28 -0.05 -3.00 0.67
C ARG A 28 -0.03 -3.88 -0.59
N GLY A 29 -1.11 -3.87 -1.37
CA GLY A 29 -1.18 -4.63 -2.62
C GLY A 29 -0.11 -4.19 -3.62
N LYS A 30 0.09 -2.87 -3.78
CA LYS A 30 1.16 -2.34 -4.65
C LYS A 30 2.55 -2.79 -4.19
N LEU A 31 2.83 -2.70 -2.89
CA LEU A 31 4.11 -3.14 -2.33
C LEU A 31 4.36 -4.63 -2.57
N GLU A 32 3.35 -5.48 -2.33
CA GLU A 32 3.47 -6.92 -2.53
C GLU A 32 3.77 -7.29 -3.99
N VAL A 33 3.09 -6.64 -4.94
CA VAL A 33 3.35 -6.82 -6.37
C VAL A 33 4.76 -6.36 -6.73
N ALA A 34 5.18 -5.17 -6.26
CA ALA A 34 6.53 -4.65 -6.50
C ALA A 34 7.61 -5.61 -5.97
N THR A 35 7.44 -6.15 -4.75
CA THR A 35 8.35 -7.14 -4.16
C THR A 35 8.45 -8.40 -5.02
N LYS A 36 7.32 -8.94 -5.50
CA LYS A 36 7.30 -10.12 -6.38
C LYS A 36 8.00 -9.86 -7.71
N LEU A 37 7.78 -8.69 -8.31
CA LEU A 37 8.43 -8.30 -9.56
C LEU A 37 9.95 -8.13 -9.36
N LEU A 38 10.37 -7.47 -8.29
CA LEU A 38 11.79 -7.37 -7.91
C LEU A 38 12.43 -8.76 -7.71
N HIS A 39 11.69 -9.70 -7.11
CA HIS A 39 12.15 -11.07 -6.93
C HIS A 39 12.30 -11.83 -8.25
N SER A 40 11.41 -11.58 -9.22
CA SER A 40 11.50 -12.21 -10.54
C SER A 40 12.79 -11.86 -11.28
N GLY A 41 13.34 -10.66 -11.05
CA GLY A 41 14.54 -10.17 -11.71
C GLY A 41 14.38 -9.91 -13.22
N ILE A 42 13.14 -9.92 -13.73
CA ILE A 42 12.83 -9.77 -15.17
C ILE A 42 12.69 -8.30 -15.56
N MET A 43 12.22 -7.45 -14.64
CA MET A 43 11.92 -6.04 -14.89
C MET A 43 12.91 -5.11 -14.19
N THR A 44 13.15 -3.96 -14.80
CA THR A 44 13.93 -2.85 -14.24
C THR A 44 13.14 -2.05 -13.20
N LEU A 45 13.81 -1.28 -12.35
CA LEU A 45 13.13 -0.46 -11.33
C LEU A 45 12.12 0.54 -11.94
N PRO A 46 12.42 1.25 -13.06
CA PRO A 46 11.45 2.11 -13.73
C PRO A 46 10.21 1.34 -14.23
N GLU A 47 10.38 0.17 -14.85
CA GLU A 47 9.24 -0.61 -15.33
C GLU A 47 8.36 -1.12 -14.17
N ILE A 48 8.96 -1.48 -13.04
CA ILE A 48 8.22 -1.87 -11.83
C ILE A 48 7.46 -0.66 -11.25
N SER A 49 8.07 0.54 -11.26
CA SER A 49 7.42 1.79 -10.86
C SER A 49 6.16 2.04 -11.70
N ASP A 50 6.27 1.91 -13.02
CA ASP A 50 5.16 2.14 -13.95
C ASP A 50 4.02 1.12 -13.76
N VAL A 51 4.34 -0.17 -13.63
CA VAL A 51 3.34 -1.24 -13.46
C VAL A 51 2.60 -1.14 -12.13
N THR A 52 3.31 -0.82 -11.05
CA THR A 52 2.74 -0.81 -9.69
C THR A 52 2.14 0.54 -9.30
N GLY A 53 2.47 1.60 -10.04
CA GLY A 53 2.10 2.97 -9.69
C GLY A 53 2.69 3.41 -8.35
N LEU A 54 3.86 2.87 -7.99
CA LEU A 54 4.73 3.37 -6.93
C LEU A 54 5.74 4.34 -7.55
N SER A 55 6.35 5.20 -6.73
CA SER A 55 7.46 6.02 -7.21
C SER A 55 8.74 5.20 -7.38
N LEU A 56 9.63 5.67 -8.25
CA LEU A 56 10.93 5.03 -8.45
C LEU A 56 11.74 4.95 -7.15
N GLU A 57 11.62 5.97 -6.30
CA GLU A 57 12.24 6.01 -4.97
C GLU A 57 11.70 4.89 -4.06
N GLN A 58 10.38 4.68 -4.02
CA GLN A 58 9.76 3.60 -3.24
C GLN A 58 10.22 2.22 -3.73
N VAL A 59 10.28 2.02 -5.05
CA VAL A 59 10.75 0.74 -5.63
C VAL A 59 12.24 0.52 -5.34
N SER A 60 13.06 1.57 -5.41
CA SER A 60 14.48 1.51 -5.05
C SER A 60 14.67 1.17 -3.57
N GLN A 61 13.90 1.80 -2.68
CA GLN A 61 13.95 1.52 -1.25
C GLN A 61 13.58 0.06 -0.96
N LEU A 62 12.49 -0.46 -1.56
CA LEU A 62 12.11 -1.86 -1.44
C LEU A 62 13.22 -2.82 -1.89
N GLN A 63 13.97 -2.46 -2.93
CA GLN A 63 15.10 -3.27 -3.40
C GLN A 63 16.24 -3.29 -2.36
N GLU A 64 16.56 -2.16 -1.74
CA GLU A 64 17.61 -2.06 -0.72
C GLU A 64 17.21 -2.75 0.59
N GLU A 65 15.98 -2.57 1.06
CA GLU A 65 15.43 -3.27 2.24
C GLU A 65 15.54 -4.79 2.07
N ARG A 66 15.21 -5.31 0.88
CA ARG A 66 15.40 -6.73 0.56
C ARG A 66 16.87 -7.15 0.68
N LYS A 67 17.80 -6.40 0.08
CA LYS A 67 19.24 -6.73 0.14
C LYS A 67 19.75 -6.75 1.58
N ALA A 68 19.23 -5.86 2.43
CA ALA A 68 19.57 -5.82 3.85
C ALA A 68 19.06 -7.04 4.62
N THR A 69 17.87 -7.55 4.29
CA THR A 69 17.30 -8.77 4.91
C THR A 69 17.89 -10.08 4.38
N ALA A 70 18.52 -10.07 3.21
CA ALA A 70 19.14 -11.24 2.58
C ALA A 70 20.61 -11.45 3.00
N LYS A 71 21.15 -10.57 3.85
CA LYS A 71 22.51 -10.60 4.39
C LYS A 71 22.52 -11.16 5.81
#